data_AF-A0A1H9D388-F1
#
_entry.id   AF-A0A1H9D388-F1
#
_cell.length_a   1.000
_cell.length_b   1.000
_cell.length_c   1.000
_cell.angle_alpha   90.00
_cell.angle_beta   90.00
_cell.angle_gamma   90.00
#
_symmetry.space_group_name_H-M   'P 1'
#
loop_
_entity.id
_entity.type
_entity.pdbx_description
1 polymer ?
#
loop_
_entity_poly.entity_id
_entity_poly.type
_entity_poly.pdbx_seq_one_letter_code
_entity_poly.pdbx_strand_id
1 'polypeptide(L)'
;MSISAFTIAEWFIAHNNAVMRFNSADEISNLKIQKLLYYAQGCSLASTGDCLFYEDIVAWKHGPVVEKVYEKYQKYGRSGITDIPQYPQLDIKIEKLLLNTYNAFAKYSAWELANLTHKEDPWRCTPSLHTISNELIRDYFLNHYKSINENNELTGNVDLLREFACYESNWDGEGGLAFGADFIQEVIDLVSTLQQQPDVGATGRGSIDLEYGTVRSGHNYLDIEIYEFNRRVRMLHKDKDGNTFENDIEMEDINGYIQQF
;
A
#
# COMPACT_ATOMS: atom_id res chain seq x y z
N MET A 1 -8.53 7.35 12.16
CA MET A 1 -9.07 6.15 12.84
C MET A 1 -7.94 5.17 13.05
N SER A 2 -7.87 4.46 14.17
CA SER A 2 -6.90 3.38 14.38
C SER A 2 -7.39 2.11 13.71
N ILE A 3 -6.59 1.52 12.82
CA ILE A 3 -6.95 0.30 12.08
C ILE A 3 -6.45 -0.92 12.83
N SER A 4 -7.25 -1.99 12.84
CA SER A 4 -6.86 -3.24 13.49
C SER A 4 -6.07 -4.14 12.53
N ALA A 5 -5.15 -4.93 13.08
CA ALA A 5 -4.42 -5.95 12.34
C ALA A 5 -5.37 -6.98 11.70
N PHE A 6 -6.57 -7.18 12.28
CA PHE A 6 -7.61 -8.01 11.66
C PHE A 6 -8.08 -7.45 10.33
N THR A 7 -8.36 -6.15 10.26
CA THR A 7 -8.80 -5.50 9.03
C THR A 7 -7.74 -5.64 7.93
N ILE A 8 -6.46 -5.46 8.30
CA ILE A 8 -5.34 -5.65 7.37
C ILE A 8 -5.20 -7.12 6.95
N ALA A 9 -5.37 -8.06 7.87
CA ALA A 9 -5.33 -9.48 7.56
C ALA A 9 -6.46 -9.88 6.60
N GLU A 10 -7.66 -9.34 6.81
CA GLU A 10 -8.83 -9.59 5.97
C GLU A 10 -8.60 -9.06 4.55
N TRP A 11 -7.99 -7.89 4.40
CA TRP A 11 -7.59 -7.35 3.11
C TRP A 11 -6.66 -8.32 2.36
N PHE A 12 -5.58 -8.79 2.99
CA PHE A 12 -4.65 -9.72 2.34
C PHE A 12 -5.31 -11.04 1.92
N ILE A 13 -6.19 -11.58 2.76
CA ILE A 13 -6.91 -12.84 2.46
C ILE A 13 -7.88 -12.63 1.29
N ALA A 14 -8.65 -11.54 1.31
CA ALA A 14 -9.59 -11.21 0.23
C ALA A 14 -8.86 -10.95 -1.10
N HIS A 15 -7.79 -10.15 -1.06
CA HIS A 15 -6.95 -9.83 -2.23
C HIS A 15 -6.31 -11.09 -2.82
N ASN A 16 -5.67 -11.95 -2.00
CA ASN A 16 -5.08 -13.20 -2.48
C ASN A 16 -6.14 -14.13 -3.09
N ASN A 17 -7.35 -14.21 -2.51
CA ASN A 17 -8.44 -15.00 -3.09
C ASN A 17 -8.84 -14.47 -4.48
N ALA A 18 -8.91 -13.15 -4.66
CA ALA A 18 -9.19 -12.54 -5.95
C ALA A 18 -8.10 -12.87 -6.97
N VAL A 19 -6.82 -12.71 -6.60
CA VAL A 19 -5.67 -13.03 -7.45
C VAL A 19 -5.66 -14.50 -7.86
N MET A 20 -5.92 -15.43 -6.93
CA MET A 20 -5.95 -16.87 -7.20
C MET A 20 -7.02 -17.30 -8.23
N ARG A 21 -8.05 -16.49 -8.48
CA ARG A 21 -9.07 -16.79 -9.51
C ARG A 21 -8.53 -16.65 -10.92
N PHE A 22 -7.51 -15.82 -11.11
CA PHE A 22 -6.97 -15.46 -12.42
C PHE A 22 -5.51 -15.88 -12.60
N ASN A 23 -4.76 -16.07 -11.51
CA ASN A 23 -3.35 -16.39 -11.50
C ASN A 23 -3.02 -17.55 -10.57
N SER A 24 -1.89 -18.23 -10.84
CA SER A 24 -1.32 -19.22 -9.91
C SER A 24 -0.62 -18.50 -8.75
N ALA A 25 -1.33 -18.30 -7.65
CA ALA A 25 -0.79 -17.78 -6.40
C ALA A 25 -0.92 -18.81 -5.26
N ASP A 26 0.04 -18.80 -4.33
CA ASP A 26 -0.01 -19.63 -3.13
C ASP A 26 -1.16 -19.20 -2.21
N GLU A 27 -1.76 -20.17 -1.53
CA GLU A 27 -2.73 -19.88 -0.48
C GLU A 27 -2.09 -19.12 0.70
N ILE A 28 -2.84 -18.22 1.31
CA ILE A 28 -2.46 -17.59 2.58
C ILE A 28 -2.82 -18.53 3.74
N SER A 29 -1.80 -19.12 4.36
CA SER A 29 -1.93 -19.85 5.63
C SER A 29 -1.83 -18.93 6.84
N ASN A 30 -2.14 -19.46 8.03
CA ASN A 30 -1.94 -18.74 9.30
C ASN A 30 -0.50 -18.27 9.50
N LEU A 31 0.51 -19.03 9.05
CA LEU A 31 1.89 -18.58 9.16
C LEU A 31 2.19 -17.44 8.17
N LYS A 32 1.68 -17.52 6.94
CA LYS A 32 1.92 -16.52 5.90
C LYS A 32 1.30 -15.17 6.26
N ILE A 33 0.06 -15.16 6.77
CA ILE A 33 -0.61 -13.91 7.13
C ILE A 33 0.12 -13.15 8.23
N GLN A 34 0.72 -13.86 9.20
CA GLN A 34 1.53 -13.25 10.26
C GLN A 34 2.76 -12.52 9.72
N LYS A 35 3.36 -13.08 8.67
CA LYS A 35 4.54 -12.50 8.02
C LYS A 35 4.16 -11.30 7.17
N LEU A 36 3.07 -11.40 6.41
CA LEU A 36 2.55 -10.27 5.64
C LEU A 36 2.18 -9.08 6.53
N LEU A 37 1.57 -9.32 7.70
CA LEU A 37 1.28 -8.26 8.67
C LEU A 37 2.54 -7.57 9.20
N TYR A 38 3.58 -8.35 9.51
CA TYR A 38 4.87 -7.79 9.94
C TYR A 38 5.52 -6.93 8.85
N TYR A 39 5.55 -7.41 7.61
CA TYR A 39 6.09 -6.63 6.50
C TYR A 39 5.24 -5.38 6.22
N ALA A 40 3.91 -5.46 6.31
CA ALA A 40 3.03 -4.31 6.11
C ALA A 40 3.26 -3.23 7.19
N GLN A 41 3.39 -3.63 8.47
CA GLN A 41 3.71 -2.72 9.57
C GLN A 41 5.08 -2.06 9.35
N GLY A 42 6.09 -2.85 8.95
CA GLY A 42 7.43 -2.31 8.70
C GLY A 42 7.52 -1.37 7.51
N CYS A 43 6.84 -1.69 6.40
CA CYS A 43 6.72 -0.81 5.25
C CYS A 43 6.00 0.50 5.62
N SER A 44 4.90 0.44 6.39
CA SER A 44 4.23 1.66 6.89
C SER A 44 5.17 2.52 7.71
N LEU A 45 5.81 1.93 8.72
CA LEU A 45 6.70 2.64 9.63
C LEU A 45 7.87 3.30 8.88
N ALA A 46 8.44 2.62 7.88
CA ALA A 46 9.53 3.17 7.08
C ALA A 46 9.08 4.27 6.11
N SER A 47 7.91 4.14 5.50
CA SER A 47 7.41 5.10 4.50
C SER A 47 6.77 6.34 5.13
N THR A 48 6.00 6.18 6.21
CA THR A 48 5.20 7.27 6.81
C THR A 48 5.66 7.66 8.21
N GLY A 49 6.42 6.81 8.89
CA GLY A 49 6.71 6.96 10.31
C GLY A 49 5.58 6.49 11.24
N ASP A 50 4.41 6.15 10.69
CA ASP A 50 3.20 5.80 11.43
C ASP A 50 2.94 4.28 11.42
N CYS A 51 2.35 3.79 12.51
CA CYS A 51 1.88 2.41 12.62
C CYS A 51 0.69 2.16 11.69
N LEU A 52 0.72 1.06 10.94
CA LEU A 52 -0.41 0.64 10.10
C LEU A 52 -1.59 0.14 10.93
N PHE A 53 -1.29 -0.66 11.96
CA PHE A 53 -2.26 -1.14 12.93
C PHE A 53 -1.76 -0.99 14.37
N TYR A 54 -2.69 -1.09 15.33
CA TYR A 54 -2.41 -0.78 16.74
C TYR A 54 -2.00 -1.98 17.59
N GLU A 55 -2.22 -3.22 17.13
CA GLU A 55 -1.79 -4.42 17.87
C GLU A 55 -0.28 -4.60 17.87
N ASP A 56 0.22 -5.11 18.99
CA ASP A 56 1.64 -5.47 19.14
C ASP A 56 2.02 -6.66 18.25
N ILE A 57 3.25 -6.63 17.77
CA ILE A 57 3.91 -7.76 17.12
C ILE A 57 4.86 -8.41 18.11
N VAL A 58 4.69 -9.70 18.37
CA VAL A 58 5.44 -10.45 19.37
C VAL A 58 6.45 -11.39 18.71
N ALA A 59 7.66 -11.50 19.26
CA ALA A 59 8.73 -12.37 18.78
C ALA A 59 8.48 -13.85 19.11
N TRP A 60 7.69 -14.53 18.29
CA TRP A 60 7.39 -15.96 18.43
C TRP A 60 8.47 -16.85 17.79
N LYS A 61 8.47 -18.13 18.14
CA LYS A 61 9.43 -19.13 17.63
C LYS A 61 9.54 -19.16 16.10
N HIS A 62 8.43 -18.97 15.39
CA HIS A 62 8.37 -19.00 13.92
C HIS A 62 8.31 -17.60 13.30
N GLY A 63 8.92 -16.62 13.97
CA GLY A 63 8.98 -15.24 13.53
C GLY A 63 7.95 -14.34 14.22
N PRO A 64 7.83 -13.07 13.80
CA PRO A 64 6.88 -12.10 14.34
C PRO A 64 5.44 -12.56 14.19
N VAL A 65 4.61 -12.31 15.22
CA VAL A 65 3.19 -12.70 15.28
C VAL A 65 2.37 -11.60 15.95
N VAL A 66 1.24 -11.24 15.33
CA VAL A 66 0.13 -10.54 15.96
C VAL A 66 -0.81 -11.58 16.59
N GLU A 67 -0.82 -11.64 17.92
CA GLU A 67 -1.45 -12.74 18.67
C GLU A 67 -2.95 -12.87 18.39
N LYS A 68 -3.68 -11.75 18.38
CA LYS A 68 -5.12 -11.76 18.07
C LYS A 68 -5.42 -12.38 16.71
N VAL A 69 -4.64 -12.00 15.69
CA VAL A 69 -4.79 -12.56 14.33
C VAL A 69 -4.48 -14.05 14.32
N TYR A 70 -3.45 -14.47 15.08
CA TYR A 70 -3.09 -15.89 15.21
C TYR A 70 -4.24 -16.67 15.84
N GLU A 71 -4.84 -16.16 16.91
CA GLU A 71 -5.94 -16.82 17.61
C GLU A 71 -7.15 -17.10 16.70
N LYS A 72 -7.49 -16.17 15.79
CA LYS A 72 -8.58 -16.33 14.82
C LYS A 72 -8.28 -17.40 13.76
N TYR A 73 -7.05 -17.43 13.24
CA TYR A 73 -6.69 -18.24 12.07
C TYR A 73 -5.88 -19.51 12.40
N GLN A 74 -5.48 -19.74 13.66
CA GLN A 74 -4.68 -20.92 14.06
C GLN A 74 -5.35 -22.26 13.71
N LYS A 75 -6.68 -22.32 13.66
CA LYS A 75 -7.45 -23.53 13.31
C LYS A 75 -7.12 -24.07 11.90
N TYR A 76 -6.61 -23.22 11.00
CA TYR A 76 -6.19 -23.63 9.65
C TYR A 76 -4.79 -24.25 9.61
N GLY A 77 -4.00 -24.09 10.68
CA GLY A 77 -2.65 -24.64 10.76
C GLY A 77 -1.77 -24.21 9.59
N ARG A 78 -1.33 -25.20 8.79
CA ARG A 78 -0.50 -24.97 7.60
C ARG A 78 -1.29 -24.82 6.30
N SER A 79 -2.58 -25.14 6.31
CA SER A 79 -3.44 -25.02 5.15
C SER A 79 -3.82 -23.57 4.87
N GLY A 80 -4.29 -23.28 3.66
CA GLY A 80 -4.90 -22.00 3.34
C GLY A 80 -6.09 -21.67 4.23
N ILE A 81 -6.24 -20.38 4.55
CA ILE A 81 -7.42 -19.85 5.22
C ILE A 81 -8.57 -19.86 4.22
N THR A 82 -9.62 -20.64 4.52
CA THR A 82 -10.79 -20.80 3.64
C THR A 82 -11.97 -19.90 4.01
N ASP A 83 -11.90 -19.23 5.16
CA ASP A 83 -12.88 -18.22 5.57
C ASP A 83 -12.50 -16.89 4.92
N ILE A 84 -13.01 -16.71 3.69
CA ILE A 84 -12.71 -15.55 2.84
C ILE A 84 -13.60 -14.39 3.26
N PRO A 85 -13.03 -13.29 3.80
CA PRO A 85 -13.79 -12.14 4.23
C PRO A 85 -14.24 -11.30 3.03
N GLN A 86 -15.19 -10.39 3.27
CA GLN A 86 -15.45 -9.29 2.33
C GLN A 86 -14.22 -8.39 2.26
N TYR A 87 -13.95 -7.82 1.08
CA TYR A 87 -12.89 -6.84 0.91
C TYR A 87 -13.15 -5.61 1.81
N PRO A 88 -12.28 -5.31 2.79
CA PRO A 88 -12.48 -4.17 3.65
C PRO A 88 -12.23 -2.88 2.86
N GLN A 89 -13.07 -1.87 3.08
CA GLN A 89 -12.91 -0.54 2.51
C GLN A 89 -11.83 0.20 3.31
N LEU A 90 -10.70 0.49 2.68
CA LEU A 90 -9.56 1.17 3.30
C LEU A 90 -9.26 2.48 2.56
N ASP A 91 -8.53 3.36 3.25
CA ASP A 91 -7.97 4.54 2.61
C ASP A 91 -7.02 4.14 1.48
N ILE A 92 -7.04 4.86 0.37
CA ILE A 92 -6.30 4.53 -0.83
C ILE A 92 -4.79 4.40 -0.60
N LYS A 93 -4.22 5.21 0.30
CA LYS A 93 -2.80 5.16 0.64
C LYS A 93 -2.45 3.87 1.36
N ILE A 94 -3.39 3.37 2.16
CA ILE A 94 -3.26 2.10 2.86
C ILE A 94 -3.37 0.95 1.87
N GLU A 95 -4.36 0.97 0.97
CA GLU A 95 -4.50 -0.07 -0.06
C GLU A 95 -3.24 -0.18 -0.93
N LYS A 96 -2.70 0.96 -1.37
CA LYS A 96 -1.43 1.03 -2.11
C LYS A 96 -0.27 0.41 -1.32
N LEU A 97 -0.14 0.73 -0.03
CA LEU A 97 0.89 0.14 0.83
C LEU A 97 0.73 -1.39 0.94
N LEU A 98 -0.50 -1.87 1.09
CA LEU A 98 -0.79 -3.30 1.20
C LEU A 98 -0.50 -4.03 -0.11
N LEU A 99 -0.84 -3.43 -1.25
CA LEU A 99 -0.56 -3.94 -2.58
C LEU A 99 0.95 -4.03 -2.83
N ASN A 100 1.70 -2.97 -2.50
CA ASN A 100 3.17 -2.97 -2.54
C ASN A 100 3.76 -4.08 -1.67
N THR A 101 3.26 -4.23 -0.44
CA THR A 101 3.68 -5.28 0.48
C THR A 101 3.36 -6.67 -0.09
N TYR A 102 2.17 -6.85 -0.65
CA TYR A 102 1.74 -8.11 -1.25
C TYR A 102 2.65 -8.48 -2.44
N ASN A 103 2.86 -7.57 -3.38
CA ASN A 103 3.71 -7.78 -4.55
C ASN A 103 5.17 -8.09 -4.17
N ALA A 104 5.66 -7.46 -3.11
CA ALA A 104 6.99 -7.70 -2.59
C ALA A 104 7.14 -9.09 -1.96
N PHE A 105 6.19 -9.49 -1.11
CA PHE A 105 6.38 -10.58 -0.15
C PHE A 105 5.46 -11.79 -0.35
N ALA A 106 4.28 -11.64 -0.96
CA ALA A 106 3.33 -12.74 -1.12
C ALA A 106 3.80 -13.81 -2.12
N LYS A 107 4.77 -13.50 -2.98
CA LYS A 107 5.43 -14.49 -3.86
C LYS A 107 6.26 -15.54 -3.10
N TYR A 108 6.65 -15.26 -1.86
CA TYR A 108 7.37 -16.21 -1.03
C TYR A 108 6.40 -17.15 -0.31
N SER A 109 6.82 -18.40 -0.13
CA SER A 109 6.10 -19.35 0.71
C SER A 109 6.11 -18.91 2.18
N ALA A 110 5.19 -19.44 2.98
CA ALA A 110 5.12 -19.15 4.42
C ALA A 110 6.44 -19.47 5.16
N TRP A 111 7.15 -20.50 4.70
CA TRP A 111 8.42 -20.93 5.30
C TRP A 111 9.59 -20.03 4.86
N GLU A 112 9.63 -19.60 3.61
CA GLU A 112 10.62 -18.62 3.15
C GLU A 112 10.48 -17.29 3.88
N LEU A 113 9.25 -16.79 4.06
CA LEU A 113 9.00 -15.59 4.85
C LEU A 113 9.44 -15.76 6.32
N ALA A 114 9.17 -16.91 6.93
CA ALA A 114 9.67 -17.19 8.27
C ALA A 114 11.20 -17.17 8.33
N ASN A 115 11.89 -17.79 7.37
CA ASN A 115 13.34 -17.77 7.29
C ASN A 115 13.93 -16.39 7.02
N LEU A 116 13.23 -15.55 6.24
CA LEU A 116 13.59 -14.14 6.08
C LEU A 116 13.55 -13.47 7.45
N THR A 117 12.40 -13.48 8.12
CA THR A 117 12.27 -12.83 9.44
C THR A 117 13.26 -13.34 10.50
N HIS A 118 13.69 -14.61 10.43
CA HIS A 118 14.72 -15.15 11.32
C HIS A 118 16.12 -14.58 11.13
N LYS A 119 16.38 -13.96 9.97
CA LYS A 119 17.63 -13.25 9.66
C LYS A 119 17.57 -11.77 10.00
N GLU A 120 16.39 -11.24 10.33
CA GLU A 120 16.17 -9.82 10.54
C GLU A 120 16.34 -9.43 12.02
N ASP A 121 17.01 -8.31 12.25
CA ASP A 121 17.34 -7.85 13.60
C ASP A 121 16.12 -7.57 14.50
N PRO A 122 14.97 -7.07 14.00
CA PRO A 122 13.79 -6.87 14.83
C PRO A 122 13.36 -8.14 15.57
N TRP A 123 13.36 -9.29 14.89
CA TRP A 123 13.05 -10.54 15.53
C TRP A 123 14.24 -11.11 16.33
N ARG A 124 15.46 -11.06 15.78
CA ARG A 124 16.66 -11.66 16.41
C ARG A 124 17.04 -11.01 17.74
N CYS A 125 16.88 -9.69 17.84
CA CYS A 125 17.28 -8.91 19.01
C CYS A 125 16.15 -8.81 20.06
N THR A 126 14.94 -9.26 19.73
CA THR A 126 13.81 -9.27 20.67
C THR A 126 13.74 -10.60 21.40
N PRO A 127 13.72 -10.63 22.75
CA PRO A 127 13.55 -11.87 23.49
C PRO A 127 12.27 -12.61 23.11
N SER A 128 12.29 -13.94 23.16
CA SER A 128 11.11 -14.73 22.79
C SER A 128 9.89 -14.32 23.64
N LEU A 129 8.73 -14.24 22.98
CA LEU A 129 7.45 -13.83 23.57
C LEU A 129 7.41 -12.38 24.09
N HIS A 130 8.39 -11.54 23.72
CA HIS A 130 8.33 -10.11 23.97
C HIS A 130 7.87 -9.35 22.72
N THR A 131 7.26 -8.20 22.93
CA THR A 131 6.88 -7.27 21.86
C THR A 131 8.13 -6.75 21.14
N ILE A 132 8.12 -6.83 19.82
CA ILE A 132 9.10 -6.19 18.95
C ILE A 132 8.71 -4.72 18.84
N SER A 133 9.56 -3.81 19.33
CA SER A 133 9.26 -2.38 19.31
C SER A 133 9.13 -1.83 17.88
N ASN A 134 8.16 -0.95 17.64
CA ASN A 134 7.98 -0.28 16.35
C ASN A 134 9.22 0.49 15.89
N GLU A 135 10.01 1.07 16.81
CA GLU A 135 11.27 1.75 16.50
C GLU A 135 12.27 0.80 15.84
N LEU A 136 12.46 -0.40 16.41
CA LEU A 136 13.34 -1.41 15.86
C LEU A 136 12.88 -1.91 14.49
N ILE A 137 11.56 -2.09 14.31
CA ILE A 137 10.99 -2.46 13.00
C ILE A 137 11.25 -1.35 11.99
N ARG A 138 10.90 -0.10 12.33
CA ARG A 138 11.09 1.07 11.46
C ARG A 138 12.55 1.19 11.01
N ASP A 139 13.48 1.20 11.96
CA ASP A 139 14.89 1.43 11.69
C ASP A 139 15.47 0.31 10.82
N TYR A 140 15.04 -0.94 11.02
CA TYR A 140 15.45 -2.04 10.15
C TYR A 140 14.94 -1.86 8.72
N PHE A 141 13.66 -1.51 8.55
CA PHE A 141 13.05 -1.38 7.22
C PHE A 141 13.60 -0.17 6.44
N LEU A 142 13.84 0.96 7.11
CA LEU A 142 14.50 2.13 6.51
C LEU A 142 15.88 1.77 5.92
N ASN A 143 16.62 0.88 6.57
CA ASN A 143 17.97 0.52 6.16
C ASN A 143 18.03 -0.60 5.11
N HIS A 144 17.02 -1.47 5.03
CA HIS A 144 17.08 -2.71 4.22
C HIS A 144 16.04 -2.80 3.10
N TYR A 145 14.94 -2.05 3.17
CA TYR A 145 13.84 -2.16 2.21
C TYR A 145 13.55 -0.87 1.43
N LYS A 146 14.30 0.22 1.66
CA LYS A 146 14.07 1.51 0.99
C LYS A 146 14.08 1.42 -0.54
N SER A 147 15.10 0.78 -1.15
CA SER A 147 15.18 0.64 -2.62
C SER A 147 14.19 -0.39 -3.20
N ILE A 148 13.71 -1.33 -2.37
CA ILE A 148 12.66 -2.26 -2.74
C ILE A 148 11.31 -1.53 -2.77
N ASN A 149 11.06 -0.65 -1.80
CA ASN A 149 9.87 0.21 -1.78
C ASN A 149 9.81 1.10 -3.03
N GLU A 150 10.90 1.77 -3.42
CA GLU A 150 10.92 2.64 -4.60
C GLU A 150 10.57 1.90 -5.91
N ASN A 151 11.08 0.69 -6.12
CA ASN A 151 10.73 -0.12 -7.31
C ASN A 151 9.32 -0.73 -7.22
N ASN A 152 8.87 -1.06 -6.01
CA ASN A 152 7.51 -1.54 -5.80
C ASN A 152 6.49 -0.42 -5.95
N GLU A 153 6.81 0.84 -5.64
CA GLU A 153 5.89 1.97 -5.74
C GLU A 153 5.35 2.15 -7.16
N LEU A 154 6.21 2.04 -8.19
CA LEU A 154 5.74 2.06 -9.58
C LEU A 154 4.82 0.86 -9.85
N THR A 155 5.26 -0.33 -9.46
CA THR A 155 4.48 -1.56 -9.69
C THR A 155 3.10 -1.49 -9.04
N GLY A 156 3.03 -1.02 -7.79
CA GLY A 156 1.76 -0.87 -7.08
C GLY A 156 0.93 0.31 -7.56
N ASN A 157 1.53 1.43 -8.00
CA ASN A 157 0.76 2.48 -8.67
C ASN A 157 0.09 1.94 -9.95
N VAL A 158 0.83 1.19 -10.76
CA VAL A 158 0.29 0.58 -11.98
C VAL A 158 -0.80 -0.43 -11.66
N ASP A 159 -0.61 -1.28 -10.65
CA ASP A 159 -1.62 -2.26 -10.25
C ASP A 159 -2.86 -1.59 -9.64
N LEU A 160 -2.69 -0.55 -8.84
CA LEU A 160 -3.80 0.24 -8.29
C LEU A 160 -4.61 0.94 -9.40
N LEU A 161 -3.93 1.53 -10.38
CA LEU A 161 -4.58 2.09 -11.57
C LEU A 161 -5.38 1.03 -12.33
N ARG A 162 -4.88 -0.20 -12.43
CA ARG A 162 -5.63 -1.33 -13.01
C ARG A 162 -6.84 -1.72 -12.17
N GLU A 163 -6.76 -1.61 -10.84
CA GLU A 163 -7.91 -1.82 -9.95
C GLU A 163 -8.98 -0.74 -10.19
N PHE A 164 -8.61 0.52 -10.44
CA PHE A 164 -9.56 1.59 -10.77
C PHE A 164 -10.35 1.29 -12.05
N ALA A 165 -9.75 0.62 -13.03
CA ALA A 165 -10.45 0.16 -14.23
C ALA A 165 -11.56 -0.87 -13.94
N CYS A 166 -11.52 -1.50 -12.76
CA CYS A 166 -12.51 -2.47 -12.30
C CYS A 166 -13.58 -1.85 -11.40
N TYR A 167 -13.51 -0.54 -11.10
CA TYR A 167 -14.52 0.13 -10.28
C TYR A 167 -15.86 0.18 -11.01
N GLU A 168 -16.93 -0.16 -10.30
CA GLU A 168 -18.30 0.01 -10.77
C GLU A 168 -18.81 1.43 -10.42
N SER A 169 -19.90 1.86 -11.06
CA SER A 169 -20.55 3.12 -10.68
C SER A 169 -20.94 3.11 -9.20
N ASN A 170 -20.80 4.26 -8.53
CA ASN A 170 -21.03 4.46 -7.10
C ASN A 170 -20.07 3.65 -6.20
N TRP A 171 -18.83 3.41 -6.65
CA TRP A 171 -17.79 2.71 -5.86
C TRP A 171 -17.45 3.40 -4.53
N ASP A 172 -17.58 4.72 -4.47
CA ASP A 172 -17.33 5.55 -3.30
C ASP A 172 -18.56 5.74 -2.39
N GLY A 173 -19.74 5.25 -2.81
CA GLY A 173 -21.01 5.48 -2.12
C GLY A 173 -21.58 6.90 -2.27
N GLU A 174 -20.92 7.77 -3.02
CA GLU A 174 -21.29 9.18 -3.26
C GLU A 174 -21.61 9.48 -4.74
N GLY A 175 -21.68 8.43 -5.57
CA GLY A 175 -22.03 8.52 -6.99
C GLY A 175 -20.83 8.58 -7.94
N GLY A 176 -19.63 8.20 -7.47
CA GLY A 176 -18.43 8.14 -8.29
C GLY A 176 -18.61 7.32 -9.56
N LEU A 177 -18.18 7.86 -10.70
CA LEU A 177 -18.28 7.19 -11.99
C LEU A 177 -17.14 6.18 -12.18
N ALA A 178 -17.42 5.10 -12.91
CA ALA A 178 -16.40 4.18 -13.38
C ALA A 178 -15.49 4.86 -14.42
N PHE A 179 -14.23 4.47 -14.47
CA PHE A 179 -13.24 5.01 -15.40
C PHE A 179 -13.19 4.22 -16.71
N GLY A 180 -12.97 4.92 -17.83
CA GLY A 180 -12.69 4.30 -19.12
C GLY A 180 -11.31 3.64 -19.16
N ALA A 181 -11.21 2.46 -19.79
CA ALA A 181 -9.95 1.72 -19.90
C ALA A 181 -8.84 2.52 -20.62
N ASP A 182 -9.19 3.30 -21.65
CA ASP A 182 -8.24 4.15 -22.38
C ASP A 182 -7.67 5.25 -21.49
N PHE A 183 -8.50 5.85 -20.63
CA PHE A 183 -8.08 6.87 -19.67
C PHE A 183 -7.12 6.29 -18.62
N ILE A 184 -7.46 5.12 -18.06
CA ILE A 184 -6.57 4.42 -17.11
C ILE A 184 -5.22 4.11 -17.76
N GLN A 185 -5.21 3.62 -19.00
CA GLN A 185 -3.97 3.28 -19.69
C GLN A 185 -3.08 4.51 -19.92
N GLU A 186 -3.67 5.66 -20.24
CA GLU A 186 -2.92 6.90 -20.41
C GLU A 186 -2.27 7.39 -19.10
N VAL A 187 -2.98 7.27 -17.98
CA VAL A 187 -2.40 7.60 -16.66
C VAL A 187 -1.29 6.61 -16.28
N ILE A 188 -1.44 5.32 -16.58
CA ILE A 188 -0.38 4.31 -16.41
C ILE A 188 0.86 4.68 -17.22
N ASP A 189 0.69 5.08 -18.48
CA ASP A 189 1.79 5.46 -19.36
C ASP A 189 2.54 6.69 -18.81
N LEU A 190 1.82 7.70 -18.34
CA LEU A 190 2.40 8.86 -17.66
C LEU A 190 3.19 8.44 -16.41
N VAL A 191 2.55 7.72 -15.48
CA VAL A 191 3.15 7.30 -14.20
C VAL A 191 4.41 6.47 -14.39
N SER A 192 4.45 5.67 -15.46
CA SER A 192 5.61 4.86 -15.84
C SER A 192 6.83 5.68 -16.29
N THR A 193 6.66 6.96 -16.63
CA THR A 193 7.76 7.87 -17.01
C THR A 193 8.28 8.72 -15.87
N LEU A 194 7.56 8.77 -14.74
CA LEU A 194 7.89 9.67 -13.63
C LEU A 194 9.13 9.18 -12.89
N GLN A 195 10.11 10.07 -12.70
CA GLN A 195 11.35 9.74 -11.98
C GLN A 195 11.12 9.47 -10.49
N GLN A 196 10.13 10.13 -9.90
CA GLN A 196 9.65 9.91 -8.55
C GLN A 196 8.18 9.51 -8.62
N GLN A 197 7.78 8.50 -7.85
CA GLN A 197 6.41 7.99 -7.89
C GLN A 197 5.48 8.81 -6.96
N PRO A 198 4.31 9.25 -7.45
CA PRO A 198 3.31 9.94 -6.62
C PRO A 198 2.48 8.94 -5.81
N ASP A 199 1.76 9.44 -4.81
CA ASP A 199 0.53 8.80 -4.34
C ASP A 199 -0.56 8.97 -5.39
N VAL A 200 -1.23 7.87 -5.74
CA VAL A 200 -2.26 7.84 -6.78
C VAL A 200 -3.62 7.60 -6.13
N GLY A 201 -4.61 8.42 -6.46
CA GLY A 201 -5.95 8.29 -5.91
C GLY A 201 -7.04 8.51 -6.95
N ALA A 202 -8.07 7.65 -6.96
CA ALA A 202 -9.29 7.91 -7.71
C ALA A 202 -10.18 8.90 -6.95
N THR A 203 -10.84 9.81 -7.66
CA THR A 203 -11.82 10.72 -7.07
C THR A 203 -13.24 10.37 -7.54
N GLY A 204 -14.25 10.70 -6.72
CA GLY A 204 -15.66 10.59 -7.09
C GLY A 204 -16.09 11.54 -8.22
N ARG A 205 -15.18 12.40 -8.73
CA ARG A 205 -15.47 13.41 -9.76
C ARG A 205 -15.02 13.00 -11.16
N GLY A 206 -14.57 11.76 -11.33
CA GLY A 206 -14.04 11.28 -12.61
C GLY A 206 -12.65 11.84 -12.91
N SER A 207 -11.83 11.96 -11.87
CA SER A 207 -10.41 12.34 -11.97
C SER A 207 -9.54 11.37 -11.19
N ILE A 208 -8.25 11.38 -11.50
CA ILE A 208 -7.19 10.70 -10.75
C ILE A 208 -6.21 11.75 -10.25
N ASP A 209 -5.94 11.73 -8.95
CA ASP A 209 -4.98 12.61 -8.27
C ASP A 209 -3.60 11.94 -8.21
N LEU A 210 -2.56 12.73 -8.49
CA LEU A 210 -1.16 12.40 -8.30
C LEU A 210 -0.57 13.35 -7.25
N GLU A 211 -0.36 12.86 -6.04
CA GLU A 211 0.12 13.66 -4.91
C GLU A 211 1.61 13.42 -4.62
N TYR A 212 2.34 14.51 -4.37
CA TYR A 212 3.71 14.52 -3.87
C TYR A 212 3.81 15.30 -2.56
N GLY A 213 4.37 14.66 -1.54
CA GLY A 213 4.52 15.23 -0.21
C GLY A 213 3.26 15.11 0.66
N THR A 214 3.35 15.54 1.92
CA THR A 214 2.24 15.46 2.87
C THR A 214 1.85 16.84 3.38
N VAL A 215 0.56 17.19 3.30
CA VAL A 215 0.01 18.44 3.86
C VAL A 215 0.30 18.60 5.37
N ARG A 216 0.56 17.49 6.08
CA ARG A 216 0.72 17.44 7.53
C ARG A 216 2.05 17.98 8.08
N SER A 217 3.08 18.20 7.26
CA SER A 217 4.43 18.54 7.73
C SER A 217 4.90 19.97 7.46
N GLY A 218 4.08 20.82 6.83
CA GLY A 218 4.50 22.18 6.46
C GLY A 218 5.58 22.21 5.36
N HIS A 219 5.69 21.13 4.59
CA HIS A 219 6.61 21.00 3.47
C HIS A 219 5.92 21.27 2.12
N ASN A 220 6.76 21.45 1.09
CA ASN A 220 6.37 21.52 -0.32
C ASN A 220 5.34 20.42 -0.62
N TYR A 221 4.19 20.77 -1.22
CA TYR A 221 3.14 19.83 -1.62
C TYR A 221 2.71 20.10 -3.05
N LEU A 222 2.63 19.05 -3.87
CA LEU A 222 2.18 19.13 -5.26
C LEU A 222 1.09 18.11 -5.47
N ASP A 223 -0.03 18.57 -5.99
CA ASP A 223 -1.18 17.76 -6.36
C ASP A 223 -1.50 18.01 -7.84
N ILE A 224 -1.67 16.94 -8.59
CA ILE A 224 -1.99 16.98 -10.01
C ILE A 224 -3.23 16.12 -10.24
N GLU A 225 -4.35 16.77 -10.52
CA GLU A 225 -5.64 16.14 -10.76
C GLU A 225 -5.91 16.04 -12.27
N ILE A 226 -6.01 14.81 -12.77
CA ILE A 226 -6.21 14.49 -14.19
C ILE A 226 -7.67 14.07 -14.39
N TYR A 227 -8.45 14.83 -15.16
CA TYR A 227 -9.87 14.58 -15.39
C TYR A 227 -10.13 13.80 -16.69
N GLU A 228 -10.95 12.75 -16.62
CA GLU A 228 -11.29 11.92 -17.78
C GLU A 228 -12.11 12.68 -18.84
N PHE A 229 -13.24 13.29 -18.42
CA PHE A 229 -14.26 13.76 -19.35
C PHE A 229 -13.89 14.99 -20.16
N ASN A 230 -13.17 15.94 -19.56
CA ASN A 230 -12.79 17.20 -20.20
C ASN A 230 -11.30 17.26 -20.53
N ARG A 231 -10.54 16.19 -20.23
CA ARG A 231 -9.09 16.07 -20.48
C ARG A 231 -8.27 17.17 -19.79
N ARG A 232 -8.85 17.82 -18.78
CA ARG A 232 -8.20 18.90 -18.04
C ARG A 232 -7.21 18.28 -17.04
N VAL A 233 -6.03 18.87 -16.94
CA VAL A 233 -5.10 18.60 -15.85
C VAL A 233 -5.01 19.86 -15.00
N ARG A 234 -5.36 19.74 -13.73
CA ARG A 234 -5.20 20.82 -12.74
C ARG A 234 -4.01 20.51 -11.86
N MET A 235 -3.15 21.49 -11.69
CA MET A 235 -2.04 21.43 -10.75
C MET A 235 -2.28 22.39 -9.59
N LEU A 236 -2.08 21.90 -8.37
CA LEU A 236 -1.99 22.69 -7.15
C LEU A 236 -0.62 22.48 -6.52
N HIS A 237 0.14 23.56 -6.37
CA HIS A 237 1.44 23.56 -5.72
C HIS A 237 1.40 24.46 -4.49
N LYS A 238 1.78 23.93 -3.33
CA LYS A 238 1.97 24.70 -2.11
C LYS A 238 3.44 24.71 -1.72
N ASP A 239 4.04 25.88 -1.68
CA ASP A 239 5.44 26.04 -1.30
C ASP A 239 5.66 25.93 0.22
N LYS A 240 6.94 25.88 0.63
CA LYS A 240 7.37 25.83 2.03
C LYS A 240 6.96 27.06 2.86
N ASP A 241 6.68 28.19 2.21
CA ASP A 241 6.25 29.42 2.86
C ASP A 241 4.71 29.48 2.99
N GLY A 242 4.02 28.46 2.47
CA GLY A 242 2.58 28.27 2.56
C GLY A 242 1.80 28.94 1.44
N ASN A 243 2.47 29.49 0.41
CA ASN A 243 1.80 30.06 -0.75
C ASN A 243 1.26 28.95 -1.64
N THR A 244 0.05 29.15 -2.18
CA THR A 244 -0.60 28.20 -3.08
C THR A 244 -0.63 28.76 -4.50
N PHE A 245 -0.25 27.92 -5.46
CA PHE A 245 -0.29 28.18 -6.89
C PHE A 245 -1.19 27.15 -7.55
N GLU A 246 -2.22 27.59 -8.27
CA GLU A 246 -3.13 26.72 -9.00
C GLU A 246 -3.10 27.09 -10.48
N ASN A 247 -2.85 26.10 -11.35
CA ASN A 247 -2.82 26.29 -12.79
C ASN A 247 -3.45 25.09 -13.52
N ASP A 248 -4.04 25.35 -14.68
CA ASP A 248 -4.31 24.29 -15.65
C ASP A 248 -3.05 24.07 -16.49
N ILE A 249 -2.66 22.81 -16.67
CA ILE A 249 -1.45 22.42 -17.41
C ILE A 249 -1.81 21.38 -18.47
N GLU A 250 -0.90 21.16 -19.42
CA GLU A 250 -1.01 20.05 -20.35
C GLU A 250 -0.39 18.78 -19.73
N MET A 251 -0.91 17.61 -20.08
CA MET A 251 -0.44 16.33 -19.52
C MET A 251 1.04 16.06 -19.83
N GLU A 252 1.52 16.54 -20.99
CA GLU A 252 2.92 16.43 -21.41
C GLU A 252 3.89 17.25 -20.53
N ASP A 253 3.40 18.31 -19.88
CA ASP A 253 4.22 19.21 -19.05
C ASP A 253 4.43 18.68 -17.63
N ILE A 254 3.66 17.68 -17.19
CA ILE A 254 3.64 17.14 -15.82
C ILE A 254 5.05 16.77 -15.34
N ASN A 255 5.84 16.08 -16.17
CA ASN A 255 7.22 15.70 -15.83
C ASN A 255 8.11 16.92 -15.56
N GLY A 256 7.93 18.00 -16.33
CA GLY A 256 8.68 19.23 -16.16
C GLY A 256 8.38 19.94 -14.83
N TYR A 257 7.12 19.88 -14.38
CA TYR A 257 6.72 20.42 -13.08
C TYR A 257 7.23 19.58 -11.90
N ILE A 258 7.12 18.25 -11.99
CA ILE A 258 7.61 17.35 -10.94
C ILE A 258 9.13 17.47 -10.74
N GLN A 259 9.91 17.68 -11.81
CA GLN A 259 11.35 17.88 -11.69
C GLN A 259 11.76 19.21 -11.03
N GLN A 260 10.86 20.19 -11.01
CA GLN A 260 11.08 21.50 -10.39
C GLN A 260 10.59 21.55 -8.94
N PHE A 261 9.83 20.54 -8.51
CA PHE A 261 9.25 20.38 -7.19
C PHE A 261 10.24 19.75 -6.19
#